data_AF-A0ABD2NX89-F1
#
_entry.id   AF-A0ABD2NX89-F1
#
_cell.length_a   1.000
_cell.length_b   1.000
_cell.length_c   1.000
_cell.angle_alpha   90.00
_cell.angle_beta   90.00
_cell.angle_gamma   90.00
#
_symmetry.space_group_name_H-M   'P 1'
#
loop_
_entity.id
_entity.type
_entity.pdbx_description
1 polymer ?
#
loop_
_entity_poly.entity_id
_entity_poly.type
_entity_poly.pdbx_seq_one_letter_code
_entity_poly.pdbx_strand_id
1 'polypeptide(L)'
;MENVLNVKNAICLGDFNICLLNKKTIYKEYILILQSKGYETKNSTKKDDYTRVDKRTGKRSTLDHIHANYKCSCTIGLIDHCISDHRLLEIDVSMPKTEKNQQIHQSKLVNYEKVCEQVTQKIMKKIQNEMNFKTLTDIIRGEIKNATTHKTRRTTGNIKEGWFTTDIKHKITERDRAYVKNVDKKK
;
A
#
# COMPACT_ATOMS: atom_id res chain seq x y z
N MET A 1 5.20 9.25 -32.17
CA MET A 1 4.13 9.09 -31.16
C MET A 1 4.04 7.68 -30.57
N GLU A 2 4.24 6.60 -31.35
CA GLU A 2 4.06 5.21 -30.84
C GLU A 2 4.89 4.85 -29.60
N ASN A 3 6.15 5.29 -29.50
CA ASN A 3 7.00 4.94 -28.35
C ASN A 3 6.59 5.64 -27.03
N VAL A 4 5.91 6.79 -27.08
CA VAL A 4 5.48 7.54 -25.88
C VAL A 4 4.21 6.95 -25.28
N LEU A 5 3.35 6.35 -26.11
CA LEU A 5 2.05 5.82 -25.69
C LEU A 5 2.14 4.44 -25.00
N ASN A 6 3.30 3.80 -24.96
CA ASN A 6 3.51 2.51 -24.28
C ASN A 6 4.04 2.66 -22.84
N VAL A 7 4.29 3.88 -22.37
CA VAL A 7 4.81 4.15 -21.02
C VAL A 7 3.68 4.00 -20.00
N LYS A 8 3.87 3.22 -18.94
CA LYS A 8 2.89 3.12 -17.83
C LYS A 8 3.03 4.30 -16.86
N ASN A 9 1.93 4.70 -16.25
CA ASN A 9 1.88 5.80 -15.27
C ASN A 9 2.37 7.14 -15.84
N ALA A 10 1.93 7.47 -17.05
CA ALA A 10 2.33 8.66 -17.78
C ALA A 10 1.21 9.71 -17.83
N ILE A 11 1.61 10.98 -17.77
CA ILE A 11 0.79 12.12 -18.18
C ILE A 11 1.41 12.69 -19.45
N CYS A 12 0.59 12.85 -20.47
CA CYS A 12 0.93 13.56 -21.71
C CYS A 12 0.21 14.90 -21.69
N LEU A 13 0.96 15.99 -21.80
CA LEU A 13 0.42 17.35 -21.88
C LEU A 13 1.08 18.12 -23.02
N GLY A 14 0.31 18.97 -23.70
CA GLY A 14 0.81 19.84 -24.75
C GLY A 14 -0.27 20.28 -25.73
N ASP A 15 0.13 21.10 -26.71
CA ASP A 15 -0.71 21.52 -27.81
C ASP A 15 -0.75 20.44 -28.90
N PHE A 16 -1.92 19.82 -29.08
CA PHE A 16 -2.13 18.78 -30.08
C PHE A 16 -2.74 19.32 -31.37
N ASN A 17 -3.08 20.61 -31.43
CA ASN A 17 -3.74 21.26 -32.57
C ASN A 17 -5.03 20.56 -33.03
N ILE A 18 -5.67 19.79 -32.15
CA ILE A 18 -6.96 19.13 -32.36
C ILE A 18 -7.95 19.75 -31.38
N CYS A 19 -9.09 20.27 -31.84
CA CYS A 19 -10.01 20.95 -30.93
C CYS A 19 -10.95 19.98 -30.22
N LEU A 20 -10.84 19.83 -28.88
CA LEU A 20 -11.73 18.98 -28.08
C LEU A 20 -13.19 19.47 -28.08
N LEU A 21 -13.43 20.76 -28.29
CA LEU A 21 -14.79 21.33 -28.37
C LEU A 21 -15.49 20.96 -29.68
N ASN A 22 -14.75 20.50 -30.69
CA ASN A 22 -15.28 20.23 -32.02
C ASN A 22 -15.31 18.72 -32.30
N LYS A 23 -16.50 18.11 -32.30
CA LYS A 23 -16.71 16.67 -32.46
C LYS A 23 -16.54 16.16 -33.91
N LYS A 24 -15.58 16.72 -34.65
CA LYS A 24 -15.21 16.29 -36.00
C LYS A 24 -14.68 14.85 -35.99
N THR A 25 -14.65 14.19 -37.15
CA THR A 25 -14.17 12.80 -37.31
C THR A 25 -12.75 12.61 -36.77
N ILE A 26 -11.84 13.54 -37.06
CA ILE A 26 -10.46 13.53 -36.58
C ILE A 26 -10.38 13.46 -35.04
N TYR A 27 -11.23 14.21 -34.33
CA TYR A 27 -11.27 14.15 -32.86
C TYR A 27 -11.69 12.76 -32.37
N LYS A 28 -12.68 12.13 -33.01
CA LYS A 28 -13.16 10.81 -32.61
C LYS A 28 -12.08 9.75 -32.80
N GLU A 29 -11.41 9.75 -33.94
CA GLU A 29 -10.29 8.84 -34.23
C GLU A 29 -9.14 9.03 -33.24
N TYR A 30 -8.78 10.28 -32.98
CA TYR A 30 -7.75 10.64 -32.00
C TYR A 30 -8.06 10.10 -30.59
N ILE A 31 -9.28 10.31 -30.10
CA ILE A 31 -9.69 9.81 -28.77
C ILE A 31 -9.70 8.28 -28.73
N LEU A 32 -10.15 7.62 -29.80
CA LEU A 32 -10.13 6.15 -29.88
C LEU A 32 -8.71 5.60 -29.81
N ILE A 33 -7.74 6.24 -30.47
CA ILE A 33 -6.33 5.85 -30.40
C ILE A 33 -5.83 5.97 -28.95
N LEU A 34 -6.07 7.10 -28.29
CA LEU A 34 -5.67 7.31 -26.89
C LEU A 34 -6.29 6.27 -25.95
N GLN A 35 -7.60 6.04 -26.08
CA GLN A 35 -8.33 5.07 -25.27
C GLN A 35 -7.82 3.64 -25.49
N SER A 36 -7.47 3.26 -26.73
CA SER A 36 -6.87 1.95 -27.03
C SER A 36 -5.52 1.73 -26.35
N LYS A 37 -4.85 2.81 -25.94
CA LYS A 37 -3.59 2.80 -25.19
C LYS A 37 -3.79 3.04 -23.69
N GLY A 38 -5.03 3.04 -23.22
CA GLY A 38 -5.39 3.22 -21.82
C GLY A 38 -5.30 4.67 -21.32
N TYR A 39 -5.16 5.64 -22.21
CA TYR A 39 -5.16 7.06 -21.84
C TYR A 39 -6.59 7.60 -21.73
N GLU A 40 -6.82 8.38 -20.69
CA GLU A 40 -8.04 9.15 -20.47
C GLU A 40 -7.73 10.65 -20.63
N THR A 41 -8.59 11.36 -21.37
CA THR A 41 -8.54 12.83 -21.48
C THR A 41 -9.04 13.47 -20.19
N LYS A 42 -8.21 14.31 -19.57
CA LYS A 42 -8.50 14.97 -18.29
C LYS A 42 -9.11 16.37 -18.47
N ASN A 43 -9.01 16.96 -19.66
CA ASN A 43 -9.63 18.25 -19.96
C ASN A 43 -11.15 18.21 -19.77
N SER A 44 -11.70 19.35 -19.34
CA SER A 44 -13.13 19.62 -19.47
C SER A 44 -13.49 19.84 -20.95
N THR A 45 -14.70 19.43 -21.33
CA THR A 45 -15.28 19.68 -22.66
C THR A 45 -16.31 20.81 -22.66
N LYS A 46 -16.42 21.55 -21.54
CA LYS A 46 -17.30 22.72 -21.44
C LYS A 46 -16.73 23.87 -22.28
N LYS A 47 -17.63 24.66 -22.88
CA LYS A 47 -17.26 25.77 -23.77
C LYS A 47 -16.43 26.87 -23.10
N ASP A 48 -16.55 27.05 -21.79
CA ASP A 48 -15.83 28.09 -21.04
C ASP A 48 -14.43 27.64 -20.58
N ASP A 49 -14.13 26.35 -20.69
CA ASP A 49 -12.83 25.76 -20.34
C ASP A 49 -11.92 25.66 -21.58
N TYR A 50 -11.96 26.69 -22.44
CA TYR A 50 -11.11 26.78 -23.62
C TYR A 50 -9.67 27.12 -23.22
N THR A 51 -8.71 26.58 -23.95
CA THR A 51 -7.28 26.83 -23.72
C THR A 51 -6.72 27.90 -24.65
N ARG A 52 -7.47 28.30 -25.68
CA ARG A 52 -7.06 29.30 -26.66
C ARG A 52 -8.23 30.18 -27.12
N VAL A 53 -7.95 31.47 -27.33
CA VAL A 53 -8.83 32.44 -27.98
C VAL A 53 -8.10 33.11 -29.12
N ASP A 54 -8.60 32.95 -30.33
CA ASP A 54 -8.14 33.74 -31.46
C ASP A 54 -8.47 35.23 -31.23
N LYS A 55 -7.45 36.07 -31.06
CA LYS A 55 -7.60 37.51 -30.78
C LYS A 55 -8.32 38.28 -31.88
N ARG A 56 -8.30 37.79 -33.13
CA ARG A 56 -8.94 38.44 -34.28
C ARG A 56 -10.41 38.04 -34.41
N THR A 57 -10.72 36.77 -34.22
CA THR A 57 -12.07 36.23 -34.46
C THR A 57 -12.88 36.01 -33.18
N GLY A 58 -12.27 36.09 -32.00
CA GLY A 58 -12.87 35.74 -30.72
C GLY A 58 -13.16 34.24 -30.56
N LYS A 59 -12.71 33.41 -31.51
CA LYS A 59 -13.03 31.98 -31.54
C LYS A 59 -12.28 31.24 -30.44
N ARG A 60 -13.04 30.53 -29.62
CA ARG A 60 -12.55 29.70 -28.52
C ARG A 60 -12.26 28.27 -28.99
N SER A 61 -11.14 27.71 -28.54
CA SER A 61 -10.76 26.31 -28.79
C SER A 61 -10.01 25.71 -27.61
N THR A 62 -10.14 24.40 -27.45
CA THR A 62 -9.35 23.61 -26.50
C THR A 62 -8.40 22.76 -27.32
N LEU A 63 -7.16 23.22 -27.48
CA LEU A 63 -6.10 22.57 -28.28
C LEU A 63 -5.01 21.94 -27.41
N ASP A 64 -4.85 22.48 -26.20
CA ASP A 64 -3.92 21.98 -25.21
C ASP A 64 -4.60 20.87 -24.42
N HIS A 65 -4.07 19.66 -24.54
CA HIS A 65 -4.68 18.49 -23.92
C HIS A 65 -3.82 17.94 -22.79
N ILE A 66 -4.49 17.26 -21.88
CA ILE A 66 -3.90 16.53 -20.77
C ILE A 66 -4.52 15.13 -20.82
N HIS A 67 -3.67 14.12 -21.00
CA HIS A 67 -4.05 12.72 -21.01
C HIS A 67 -3.26 11.97 -19.96
N ALA A 68 -3.89 11.03 -19.26
CA ALA A 68 -3.22 10.17 -18.29
C ALA A 68 -3.65 8.72 -18.46
N ASN A 69 -2.71 7.77 -18.34
CA ASN A 69 -3.00 6.33 -18.43
C ASN A 69 -2.92 5.58 -17.10
N TYR A 70 -3.11 6.32 -16.01
CA TYR A 70 -3.22 5.77 -14.66
C TYR A 70 -4.35 6.46 -13.92
N LYS A 71 -4.84 5.80 -12.88
CA LYS A 71 -5.90 6.34 -12.03
C LYS A 71 -5.32 7.52 -11.23
N CYS A 72 -5.67 8.73 -11.62
CA CYS A 72 -5.34 9.96 -10.92
C CYS A 72 -6.50 10.94 -10.96
N SER A 73 -6.57 11.79 -9.93
CA SER A 73 -7.36 13.02 -9.98
C SER A 73 -6.47 14.10 -10.57
N CYS A 74 -7.02 14.80 -11.55
CA CYS A 74 -6.38 15.91 -12.24
C CYS A 74 -7.34 17.10 -12.13
N THR A 75 -6.89 18.16 -11.48
CA THR A 75 -7.60 19.45 -11.45
C THR A 75 -6.87 20.40 -12.38
N ILE A 76 -7.62 21.12 -13.21
CA ILE A 76 -7.07 22.01 -14.23
C ILE A 76 -7.63 23.41 -14.00
N GLY A 77 -6.75 24.35 -13.66
CA GLY A 77 -7.01 25.79 -13.64
C GLY A 77 -6.59 26.43 -14.95
N LEU A 78 -7.35 27.42 -15.41
CA LEU A 78 -7.04 28.19 -16.61
C LEU A 78 -6.81 29.65 -16.22
N ILE A 79 -5.61 30.17 -16.51
CA ILE A 79 -5.22 31.53 -16.16
C ILE A 79 -5.07 32.35 -17.44
N ASP A 80 -5.84 33.44 -17.52
CA ASP A 80 -5.77 34.39 -18.62
C ASP A 80 -4.52 35.26 -18.53
N HIS A 81 -3.90 35.52 -19.70
CA HIS A 81 -2.81 36.48 -19.80
C HIS A 81 -2.82 37.19 -21.16
N CYS A 82 -2.22 38.37 -21.23
CA CYS A 82 -2.28 39.22 -22.42
C CYS A 82 -1.27 38.85 -23.53
N ILE A 83 -0.29 38.01 -23.21
CA ILE A 83 0.92 37.80 -24.04
C ILE A 83 0.68 36.76 -25.15
N SER A 84 -0.14 35.74 -24.90
CA SER A 84 -0.45 34.68 -25.87
C SER A 84 -1.93 34.68 -26.24
N ASP A 85 -2.27 33.99 -27.32
CA ASP A 85 -3.65 33.57 -27.61
C ASP A 85 -4.02 32.27 -26.86
N HIS A 86 -3.06 31.57 -26.27
CA HIS A 86 -3.28 30.47 -25.33
C HIS A 86 -3.38 30.97 -23.88
N ARG A 87 -4.12 30.24 -23.05
CA ARG A 87 -4.22 30.43 -21.60
C ARG A 87 -3.17 29.55 -20.90
N LEU A 88 -2.70 29.99 -19.75
CA LEU A 88 -1.82 29.18 -18.91
C LEU A 88 -2.65 28.07 -18.24
N LEU A 89 -2.07 26.86 -18.20
CA LEU A 89 -2.65 25.69 -17.55
C LEU A 89 -1.98 25.50 -16.19
N GLU A 90 -2.74 25.66 -15.12
CA GLU A 90 -2.36 25.21 -13.78
C GLU A 90 -2.89 23.80 -13.58
N ILE A 91 -2.00 22.83 -13.34
CA ILE A 91 -2.36 21.41 -13.33
C ILE A 91 -1.96 20.80 -12.00
N ASP A 92 -2.95 20.43 -11.20
CA ASP A 92 -2.76 19.67 -9.97
C ASP A 92 -3.07 18.20 -10.21
N VAL A 93 -2.06 17.36 -10.00
CA VAL A 93 -2.16 15.91 -10.15
C VAL A 93 -2.06 15.26 -8.78
N SER A 94 -3.10 14.53 -8.39
CA SER A 94 -3.10 13.73 -7.18
C SER A 94 -3.24 12.24 -7.48
N MET A 95 -2.35 11.47 -6.87
CA MET A 95 -2.43 10.01 -6.90
C MET A 95 -3.46 9.54 -5.87
N PRO A 96 -4.35 8.59 -6.21
CA PRO A 96 -5.09 7.89 -5.18
C PRO A 96 -4.08 7.27 -4.22
N LYS A 97 -4.27 7.50 -2.92
CA LYS A 97 -3.48 6.82 -1.90
C LYS A 97 -3.61 5.33 -2.16
N THR A 98 -2.51 4.68 -2.52
CA THR A 98 -2.48 3.22 -2.57
C THR A 98 -2.93 2.76 -1.19
N GLU A 99 -4.00 1.97 -1.11
CA GLU A 99 -4.36 1.31 0.14
C GLU A 99 -3.10 0.57 0.59
N LYS A 100 -2.50 1.03 1.71
CA LYS A 100 -1.34 0.36 2.25
C LYS A 100 -1.79 -1.06 2.54
N ASN A 101 -1.25 -2.05 1.81
CA ASN A 101 -1.53 -3.46 2.05
C ASN A 101 -1.43 -3.72 3.56
N GLN A 102 -2.58 -4.00 4.18
CA GLN A 102 -2.63 -4.30 5.60
C GLN A 102 -2.12 -5.73 5.76
N GLN A 103 -0.96 -5.89 6.38
CA GLN A 103 -0.51 -7.21 6.78
C GLN A 103 -1.06 -7.50 8.18
N ILE A 104 -1.76 -8.63 8.29
CA ILE A 104 -2.28 -9.16 9.55
C ILE A 104 -1.27 -10.18 10.05
N HIS A 105 -0.58 -9.87 11.15
CA HIS A 105 0.27 -10.84 11.83
C HIS A 105 -0.47 -11.42 13.03
N GLN A 106 -0.52 -12.75 13.09
CA GLN A 106 -1.00 -13.48 14.26
C GLN A 106 0.21 -14.08 14.99
N SER A 107 0.35 -13.74 16.26
CA SER A 107 1.37 -14.33 17.14
C SER A 107 0.70 -15.18 18.21
N LYS A 108 1.26 -16.38 18.45
CA LYS A 108 0.87 -17.25 19.56
C LYS A 108 1.68 -16.84 20.78
N LEU A 109 1.00 -16.48 21.86
CA LEU A 109 1.60 -16.15 23.15
C LEU A 109 1.11 -17.17 24.17
N VAL A 110 2.05 -17.89 24.78
CA VAL A 110 1.76 -18.83 25.87
C VAL A 110 2.17 -18.16 27.17
N ASN A 111 1.24 -18.00 28.10
CA ASN A 111 1.57 -17.59 29.46
C ASN A 111 2.05 -18.80 30.26
N TYR A 112 3.36 -19.01 30.32
CA TYR A 112 3.96 -20.16 30.99
C TYR A 112 3.78 -20.16 32.51
N GLU A 113 3.70 -19.00 33.16
CA GLU A 113 3.42 -18.91 34.60
C GLU A 113 2.06 -19.50 34.92
N LYS A 114 1.03 -19.11 34.15
CA LYS A 114 -0.32 -19.67 34.27
C LYS A 114 -0.36 -21.17 33.96
N VAL A 115 0.41 -21.64 32.98
CA VAL A 115 0.53 -23.08 32.70
C VAL A 115 1.11 -23.80 33.92
N CYS A 116 2.20 -23.30 34.50
CA CYS A 116 2.83 -23.90 35.67
C CYS A 116 1.89 -23.95 36.88
N GLU A 117 1.15 -22.88 37.15
CA GLU A 117 0.14 -22.85 38.23
C GLU A 117 -0.95 -23.90 38.01
N GLN A 118 -1.54 -23.95 36.82
CA GLN A 118 -2.65 -24.85 36.48
C GLN A 118 -2.23 -26.32 36.46
N VAL A 119 -1.03 -26.61 35.94
CA VAL A 119 -0.44 -27.96 35.95
C VAL A 119 -0.19 -28.40 37.39
N THR A 120 0.43 -27.56 38.22
CA THR A 120 0.70 -27.86 39.63
C THR A 120 -0.60 -28.17 40.39
N GLN A 121 -1.64 -27.35 40.21
CA GLN A 121 -2.96 -27.58 40.83
C GLN A 121 -3.61 -28.90 40.37
N LYS A 122 -3.54 -29.22 39.07
CA LYS A 122 -4.11 -30.46 38.52
C LYS A 122 -3.35 -31.70 38.96
N ILE A 123 -2.03 -31.60 39.09
CA ILE A 123 -1.20 -32.68 39.61
C ILE A 123 -1.53 -32.90 41.09
N MET A 124 -1.50 -31.85 41.91
CA MET A 124 -1.82 -31.93 43.34
C MET A 124 -3.21 -32.54 43.62
N LYS A 125 -4.22 -32.24 42.79
CA LYS A 125 -5.56 -32.84 42.89
C LYS A 125 -5.62 -34.31 42.46
N LYS A 126 -4.67 -34.79 41.67
CA LYS A 126 -4.65 -36.16 41.10
C LYS A 126 -3.64 -37.10 41.78
N ILE A 127 -2.88 -36.64 42.79
CA ILE A 127 -1.90 -37.46 43.54
C ILE A 127 -2.53 -38.71 44.19
N GLN A 128 -3.87 -38.82 44.25
CA GLN A 128 -4.54 -40.03 44.74
C GLN A 128 -4.59 -41.22 43.76
N ASN A 129 -4.35 -41.03 42.46
CA ASN A 129 -4.37 -42.11 41.48
C ASN A 129 -3.06 -42.12 40.67
N GLU A 130 -2.37 -43.26 40.60
CA GLU A 130 -1.09 -43.47 39.92
C GLU A 130 -1.00 -42.75 38.56
N MET A 131 -0.31 -41.62 38.54
CA MET A 131 -0.20 -40.79 37.34
C MET A 131 0.96 -41.28 36.48
N ASN A 132 0.66 -41.81 35.29
CA ASN A 132 1.68 -42.21 34.33
C ASN A 132 2.19 -41.02 33.49
N PHE A 133 3.38 -41.17 32.90
CA PHE A 133 4.04 -40.12 32.11
C PHE A 133 3.17 -39.58 30.97
N LYS A 134 2.41 -40.45 30.30
CA LYS A 134 1.49 -40.06 29.23
C LYS A 134 0.44 -39.08 29.73
N THR A 135 -0.17 -39.38 30.88
CA THR A 135 -1.19 -38.54 31.51
C THR A 135 -0.63 -37.17 31.89
N LEU A 136 0.61 -37.11 32.36
CA LEU A 136 1.30 -35.85 32.64
C LEU A 136 1.52 -35.03 31.36
N THR A 137 2.01 -35.65 30.28
CA THR A 137 2.23 -34.95 29.01
C THR A 137 0.95 -34.41 28.41
N ASP A 138 -0.17 -35.12 28.55
CA ASP A 138 -1.47 -34.69 28.04
C ASP A 138 -2.04 -33.53 28.85
N ILE A 139 -1.84 -33.52 30.18
CA ILE A 139 -2.20 -32.37 31.05
C ILE A 139 -1.40 -31.13 30.62
N ILE A 140 -0.08 -31.25 30.47
CA ILE A 140 0.79 -30.12 30.09
C ILE A 140 0.40 -29.58 28.71
N ARG A 141 0.19 -30.44 27.71
CA ARG A 141 -0.25 -30.01 26.37
C ARG A 141 -1.61 -29.34 26.40
N GLY A 142 -2.54 -29.85 27.20
CA GLY A 142 -3.86 -29.26 27.40
C GLY A 142 -3.77 -27.85 27.98
N GLU A 143 -2.97 -27.65 29.03
CA GLU A 143 -2.83 -26.32 29.64
C GLU A 143 -2.07 -25.34 28.75
N ILE A 144 -1.04 -25.79 28.02
CA ILE A 144 -0.39 -24.95 27.01
C ILE A 144 -1.42 -24.45 25.99
N LYS A 145 -2.32 -25.34 25.52
CA LYS A 145 -3.39 -24.95 24.59
C LYS A 145 -4.37 -23.95 25.22
N ASN A 146 -4.77 -24.16 26.46
CA ASN A 146 -5.69 -23.27 27.19
C ASN A 146 -5.09 -21.89 27.51
N ALA A 147 -3.79 -21.86 27.79
CA ALA A 147 -3.04 -20.64 28.09
C ALA A 147 -2.49 -19.95 26.83
N THR A 148 -2.71 -20.53 25.64
CA THR A 148 -2.32 -19.91 24.37
C THR A 148 -3.33 -18.83 24.02
N THR A 149 -2.87 -17.59 23.99
CA THR A 149 -3.62 -16.46 23.44
C THR A 149 -3.10 -16.12 22.05
N HIS A 150 -4.00 -15.64 21.19
CA HIS A 150 -3.66 -15.17 19.86
C HIS A 150 -3.71 -13.65 19.87
N LYS A 151 -2.57 -13.02 19.63
CA LYS A 151 -2.51 -11.56 19.50
C LYS A 151 -2.38 -11.19 18.03
N THR A 152 -3.38 -10.45 17.56
CA THR A 152 -3.42 -9.92 16.21
C THR A 152 -2.82 -8.52 16.19
N ARG A 153 -1.81 -8.31 15.34
CA ARG A 153 -1.25 -6.98 15.08
C ARG A 153 -1.52 -6.62 13.62
N ARG A 154 -2.13 -5.46 13.41
CA ARG A 154 -2.26 -4.83 12.09
C ARG A 154 -1.10 -3.87 11.90
N THR A 155 -0.37 -4.02 10.81
CA THR A 155 0.73 -3.12 10.46
C THR A 155 0.53 -2.53 9.08
N THR A 156 0.90 -1.27 8.92
CA THR A 156 0.82 -0.55 7.64
C THR A 156 2.23 -0.41 7.06
N GLY A 157 2.42 -0.88 5.83
CA GLY A 157 3.69 -0.80 5.09
C GLY A 157 4.40 -2.14 4.92
N ASN A 158 5.37 -2.18 4.00
CA ASN A 158 6.25 -3.33 3.80
C ASN A 158 7.21 -3.45 5.00
N ILE A 159 6.89 -4.30 5.97
CA ILE A 159 7.86 -4.71 6.97
C ILE A 159 8.85 -5.62 6.25
N LYS A 160 9.90 -5.04 5.68
CA LYS A 160 11.10 -5.79 5.31
C LYS A 160 11.76 -6.20 6.61
N GLU A 161 11.46 -7.44 7.03
CA GLU A 161 12.05 -8.15 8.16
C GLU A 161 11.88 -7.42 9.50
N GLY A 162 11.18 -8.05 10.45
CA GLY A 162 11.09 -7.51 11.80
C GLY A 162 12.50 -7.26 12.37
N TRP A 163 12.64 -6.25 13.22
CA TRP A 163 13.93 -5.93 13.88
C TRP A 163 14.55 -7.15 14.59
N PHE A 164 13.77 -8.17 14.92
CA PHE A 164 14.21 -9.44 15.47
C PHE A 164 14.67 -10.40 14.35
N THR A 165 15.94 -10.30 13.99
CA THR A 165 16.58 -11.14 12.97
C THR A 165 17.14 -12.45 13.58
N THR A 166 17.51 -13.39 12.71
CA THR A 166 18.18 -14.65 13.09
C THR A 166 19.47 -14.39 13.87
N ASP A 167 20.20 -13.33 13.51
CA ASP A 167 21.40 -12.87 14.21
C ASP A 167 21.11 -12.44 15.65
N ILE A 168 20.03 -11.67 15.88
CA ILE A 168 19.64 -11.28 17.24
C ILE A 168 19.27 -12.51 18.06
N LYS A 169 18.55 -13.47 17.48
CA LYS A 169 18.22 -14.74 18.15
C LYS A 169 19.47 -15.53 18.52
N HIS A 170 20.46 -15.58 17.63
CA HIS A 170 21.74 -16.24 17.89
C HIS A 170 22.48 -15.58 19.06
N LYS A 171 22.60 -14.26 19.06
CA LYS A 171 23.30 -13.51 20.11
C LYS A 171 22.67 -13.69 21.49
N ILE A 172 21.34 -13.73 21.56
CA ILE A 172 20.62 -14.03 22.82
C ILE A 172 20.95 -15.45 23.29
N THR A 173 20.94 -16.42 22.40
CA THR A 173 21.23 -17.82 22.73
C THR A 173 22.66 -18.00 23.25
N GLU A 174 23.64 -17.32 22.64
CA GLU A 174 25.04 -17.34 23.11
C GLU A 174 25.21 -16.71 24.48
N ARG A 175 24.58 -15.55 24.69
CA ARG A 175 24.55 -14.88 25.99
C ARG A 175 24.01 -15.83 27.06
N ASP A 176 22.88 -16.47 26.82
CA ASP A 176 22.23 -17.37 27.79
C ASP A 176 23.11 -18.60 28.09
N ARG A 177 23.78 -19.18 27.08
CA ARG A 177 24.77 -20.25 27.29
C ARG A 177 25.95 -19.79 28.14
N ALA A 178 26.43 -18.57 27.95
CA ALA A 178 27.53 -18.02 28.75
C ALA A 178 27.12 -17.81 30.21
N TYR A 179 25.88 -17.39 30.48
CA TYR A 179 25.36 -17.28 31.83
C TYR A 179 25.29 -18.63 32.54
N VAL A 180 24.79 -19.69 31.87
CA VAL A 180 24.74 -21.04 32.46
C VAL A 180 26.15 -21.56 32.80
N LYS A 181 27.12 -21.41 31.89
CA LYS A 181 28.52 -21.83 32.13
C LYS A 181 29.21 -21.10 33.29
N ASN A 182 28.79 -19.88 33.62
CA ASN A 182 29.39 -19.09 34.69
C ASN A 182 28.79 -19.40 36.08
N VAL A 183 27.63 -20.07 36.14
CA VAL A 183 27.05 -20.56 37.40
C VAL A 183 27.80 -21.83 37.86
N ASP A 184 28.18 -22.71 36.93
CA ASP A 184 28.90 -23.95 37.24
C ASP A 184 30.38 -23.74 37.61
N LYS A 185 30.96 -22.58 37.29
CA LYS A 185 32.35 -22.22 37.64
C LYS A 185 32.51 -21.51 38.99
N LYS A 186 31.39 -21.26 39.71
CA LYS A 186 31.38 -20.64 41.04
C LYS A 186 31.15 -21.63 42.19
N LYS A 187 31.35 -22.93 41.94
CA LYS A 187 31.42 -23.95 43.00
C LYS A 187 32.86 -24.39 43.22
#